data_AF-A0A2R4T113-F1
#
_entry.id   AF-A0A2R4T113-F1
#
_cell.length_a   1.000
_cell.length_b   1.000
_cell.length_c   1.000
_cell.angle_alpha   90.00
_cell.angle_beta   90.00
_cell.angle_gamma   90.00
#
_symmetry.space_group_name_H-M   'P 1'
#
loop_
_entity.id
_entity.type
_entity.pdbx_description
1 polymer ?
#
loop_
_entity_poly.entity_id
_entity_poly.type
_entity_poly.pdbx_seq_one_letter_code
_entity_poly.pdbx_strand_id
1 'polypeptide(L)' 'MKCPQCAARLAPLGSDWYRCGACGYEISEDALQLHLELVAAFEDDPAKFFARVRDRRDAIRALEPVWQRTR' A
#
# COMPACT_ATOMS: atom_id res chain seq x y z
N MET A 1 6.24 -10.18 -11.49
CA MET A 1 5.79 -9.42 -10.31
C MET A 1 6.47 -9.98 -9.07
N LYS A 2 7.02 -9.10 -8.23
CA LYS A 2 7.74 -9.48 -7.00
C LYS A 2 6.78 -9.40 -5.81
N CYS A 3 6.91 -10.34 -4.88
CA CYS A 3 6.18 -10.36 -3.63
C CYS A 3 6.59 -9.15 -2.78
N PRO A 4 5.64 -8.31 -2.32
CA PRO A 4 5.94 -7.18 -1.44
C PRO A 4 6.65 -7.57 -0.14
N GLN A 5 6.49 -8.81 0.32
CA GLN A 5 7.05 -9.28 1.59
C GLN A 5 8.46 -9.86 1.49
N CYS A 6 8.79 -10.59 0.42
CA CYS A 6 10.08 -11.29 0.31
C CYS A 6 10.78 -11.12 -1.04
N ALA A 7 10.25 -10.27 -1.93
CA ALA A 7 10.73 -10.02 -3.29
C ALA A 7 10.75 -11.25 -4.24
N ALA A 8 10.37 -12.45 -3.79
CA ALA A 8 10.25 -13.63 -4.63
C ALA A 8 9.12 -13.49 -5.66
N ARG A 9 9.12 -14.33 -6.70
CA ARG A 9 8.11 -14.28 -7.77
C ARG A 9 6.72 -14.65 -7.24
N LEU A 10 5.73 -13.82 -7.57
CA LEU A 10 4.31 -14.14 -7.37
C LEU A 10 3.80 -15.03 -8.50
N ALA A 11 2.91 -15.97 -8.15
CA ALA A 11 2.17 -16.80 -9.08
C ALA A 11 0.66 -16.50 -8.95
N PRO A 12 -0.12 -16.54 -10.04
CA PRO A 12 -1.56 -16.39 -9.96
C PRO A 12 -2.18 -17.58 -9.20
N LEU A 13 -3.16 -17.30 -8.34
CA LEU A 13 -3.92 -18.28 -7.54
C LEU A 13 -5.37 -18.44 -8.03
N GLY A 14 -5.87 -17.51 -8.85
CA GLY A 14 -7.24 -17.43 -9.36
C GLY A 14 -7.40 -16.21 -10.29
N SER A 15 -8.63 -15.72 -10.51
CA SER A 15 -8.88 -14.58 -11.41
C SER A 15 -8.16 -13.30 -10.95
N ASP A 16 -8.23 -12.98 -9.65
CA ASP A 16 -7.80 -11.66 -9.15
C ASP A 16 -6.87 -11.77 -7.94
N TRP A 17 -6.20 -12.91 -7.77
CA TRP A 17 -5.34 -13.18 -6.62
C TRP A 17 -4.00 -13.76 -7.04
N TYR A 18 -2.97 -13.34 -6.31
CA TYR A 18 -1.60 -13.82 -6.43
C TYR A 18 -1.14 -14.42 -5.11
N ARG A 19 -0.38 -15.53 -5.18
CA ARG A 19 0.28 -16.16 -4.05
C ARG A 19 1.78 -16.26 -4.28
N CYS A 20 2.56 -15.98 -3.25
CA CYS A 20 3.99 -16.19 -3.24
C CYS A 20 4.30 -17.65 -2.89
N GLY A 21 5.00 -18.36 -3.78
CA GLY A 21 5.43 -19.74 -3.50
C GLY A 21 6.52 -19.86 -2.43
N ALA A 22 7.22 -18.78 -2.08
CA ALA A 22 8.32 -18.81 -1.11
C ALA A 22 7.87 -18.53 0.33
N CYS A 23 7.04 -17.50 0.55
CA CYS A 23 6.58 -17.11 1.89
C CYS A 23 5.08 -17.33 2.13
N GLY A 24 4.34 -17.83 1.14
CA GLY A 24 2.89 -18.07 1.26
C GLY A 24 2.03 -16.81 1.25
N TYR A 25 2.63 -15.62 1.12
CA TYR A 25 1.90 -14.34 1.08
C TYR A 25 0.89 -14.30 -0.07
N GLU A 26 -0.31 -13.83 0.23
CA GLU A 26 -1.39 -13.63 -0.74
C GLU A 26 -1.73 -12.16 -0.87
N ILE A 27 -2.03 -11.75 -2.09
CA ILE A 27 -2.40 -10.37 -2.41
C ILE A 27 -3.38 -10.37 -3.59
N SER A 28 -4.42 -9.56 -3.51
CA SER A 28 -5.32 -9.34 -4.65
C SER A 28 -4.63 -8.51 -5.73
N GLU A 29 -5.13 -8.57 -6.96
CA GLU A 29 -4.63 -7.76 -8.07
C GLU A 29 -4.71 -6.26 -7.77
N ASP A 30 -5.86 -5.78 -7.29
CA ASP A 30 -6.04 -4.38 -6.91
C ASP A 30 -5.04 -3.91 -5.84
N ALA A 31 -4.81 -4.74 -4.82
CA ALA A 31 -3.86 -4.42 -3.75
C ALA A 31 -2.42 -4.42 -4.26
N LEU A 32 -2.07 -5.33 -5.17
CA LEU A 32 -0.77 -5.38 -5.81
C LEU A 32 -0.55 -4.15 -6.69
N GLN A 33 -1.55 -3.77 -7.47
CA GLN A 33 -1.51 -2.59 -8.33
C GLN A 33 -1.31 -1.31 -7.50
N LEU A 34 -2.09 -1.13 -6.43
CA LEU A 34 -1.92 -0.02 -5.50
C LEU A 34 -0.51 0.00 -4.88
N HIS A 35 0.01 -1.16 -4.47
CA HIS A 35 1.37 -1.25 -3.94
C HIS A 35 2.41 -0.77 -4.95
N LEU A 36 2.33 -1.22 -6.20
CA LEU A 36 3.25 -0.80 -7.26
C LEU A 36 3.18 0.70 -7.53
N GLU A 37 1.97 1.28 -7.56
CA GLU A 37 1.78 2.73 -7.73
C GLU A 37 2.37 3.54 -6.57
N LEU A 38 2.18 3.08 -5.33
CA LEU A 38 2.75 3.74 -4.15
C LEU A 38 4.27 3.67 -4.13
N VAL A 39 4.85 2.52 -4.49
CA VAL A 39 6.30 2.35 -4.60
C VAL A 39 6.86 3.25 -5.70
N ALA A 40 6.26 3.25 -6.89
CA ALA A 40 6.71 4.11 -7.99
C ALA A 40 6.64 5.61 -7.63
N ALA A 41 5.56 6.05 -6.98
CA ALA A 41 5.43 7.43 -6.52
C ALA A 41 6.45 7.81 -5.43
N PHE A 42 6.82 6.86 -4.57
CA PHE A 42 7.87 7.06 -3.57
C PHE A 42 9.26 7.11 -4.22
N GLU A 43 9.53 6.25 -5.21
CA GLU A 43 10.81 6.22 -5.92
C GLU A 43 11.04 7.48 -6.79
N ASP A 44 9.97 8.06 -7.37
CA ASP A 44 10.02 9.29 -8.18
C ASP A 44 10.35 10.54 -7.33
N ASP A 45 9.60 10.79 -6.26
CA ASP A 45 9.83 11.91 -5.34
C ASP A 45 9.37 11.57 -3.92
N PRO A 46 10.28 11.14 -3.03
CA PRO A 46 9.95 10.80 -1.64
C PRO A 46 9.34 11.96 -0.86
N ALA A 47 9.79 13.20 -1.10
CA ALA A 47 9.35 14.37 -0.34
C ALA A 47 7.89 14.70 -0.68
N LYS A 48 7.56 14.69 -1.97
CA LYS A 48 6.20 14.89 -2.48
C LYS A 48 5.27 13.74 -2.10
N PHE A 49 5.73 12.49 -2.16
CA PHE A 49 4.97 11.33 -1.70
C PHE A 49 4.53 11.50 -0.24
N PHE A 50 5.46 11.81 0.66
CA PHE A 50 5.14 11.99 2.08
C PHE A 50 4.33 13.27 2.36
N ALA A 51 4.46 14.32 1.55
CA ALA A 51 3.55 15.47 1.63
C ALA A 51 2.10 15.04 1.41
N ARG A 52 1.83 14.28 0.33
CA ARG A 52 0.50 13.73 0.04
C ARG A 52 -0.03 12.84 1.17
N VAL A 53 0.83 11.99 1.75
CA VAL A 53 0.45 11.13 2.88
C VAL A 53 0.05 11.96 4.10
N ARG A 54 0.81 13.01 4.42
CA ARG A 54 0.49 13.93 5.52
C ARG A 54 -0.83 14.66 5.28
N ASP A 55 -1.02 15.21 4.08
CA ASP A 55 -2.25 15.93 3.74
C ASP A 55 -3.48 15.02 3.87
N ARG A 56 -3.38 13.78 3.39
CA ARG A 56 -4.46 12.78 3.52
C ARG A 56 -4.73 12.42 4.98
N ARG A 57 -3.69 12.20 5.78
CA ARG A 57 -3.82 11.94 7.23
C ARG A 57 -4.52 13.10 7.92
N ASP A 58 -4.12 14.33 7.63
CA ASP A 58 -4.66 15.52 8.27
C ASP A 58 -6.12 15.76 7.87
N ALA A 59 -6.48 15.49 6.62
CA ALA A 59 -7.87 15.49 6.17
C ALA A 59 -8.72 14.46 6.93
N ILE A 60 -8.22 13.25 7.15
CA ILE A 60 -8.93 12.21 7.92
C ILE A 60 -9.08 12.65 9.38
N ARG A 61 -8.02 13.17 10.00
CA ARG A 61 -8.07 13.69 11.38
C ARG A 61 -9.01 14.88 11.54
N ALA A 62 -9.17 15.70 10.51
CA ALA A 62 -10.14 16.80 10.52
C ALA A 62 -11.59 16.29 10.60
N LEU A 63 -11.86 15.07 10.11
CA LEU A 63 -13.16 14.40 10.22
C LEU A 63 -13.37 13.73 11.59
N GLU A 64 -12.31 13.53 12.40
CA GLU A 64 -12.44 12.93 13.73
C GLU A 64 -13.27 13.85 14.64
N PRO A 65 -14.26 13.30 15.36
CA PRO A 65 -15.03 14.06 16.34
C PRO A 65 -14.12 14.70 17.40
N VAL A 66 -14.48 15.90 17.85
CA VAL A 66 -13.63 16.73 18.72
C VAL A 66 -13.26 16.02 20.04
N TRP A 67 -14.12 15.13 20.55
CA TRP A 67 -13.88 14.34 21.77
C TRP A 67 -12.89 13.17 21.59
N GLN A 68 -12.42 12.86 20.37
CA GLN A 68 -11.37 11.88 20.10
C GLN A 68 -9.99 12.52 19.89
N ARG A 69 -9.90 13.86 19.85
CA ARG A 69 -8.67 14.61 19.55
C ARG A 69 -7.71 14.76 20.74
N THR A 70 -8.03 14.15 21.88
CA THR A 70 -7.24 14.21 23.13
C THR A 70 -6.81 12.81 23.56
N ARG A 71 -5.61 12.39 23.13
CA ARG A 71 -4.67 11.55 23.87
C ARG A 71 -3.30 11.58 23.20
#